data_AF-A0A1V6DYA8-F1
#
_entry.id   AF-A0A1V6DYA8-F1
#
_cell.length_a   1.000
_cell.length_b   1.000
_cell.length_c   1.000
_cell.angle_alpha   90.00
_cell.angle_beta   90.00
_cell.angle_gamma   90.00
#
_symmetry.space_group_name_H-M   'P 1'
#
loop_
_entity.id
_entity.type
_entity.pdbx_description
1 polymer ?
#
loop_
_entity_poly.entity_id
_entity_poly.type
_entity_poly.pdbx_seq_one_letter_code
_entity_poly.pdbx_strand_id
1 'polypeptide(L)'
;MYLRISLIVLTFLFCWPRLAAASESYPRLANYFLKWEMTETEAKELARWDLLILDMENQENNPELIRQIRTLNPDVKILAYITSQEIIDNPEDYNNAWLRQELASKIPSYWYLKDEQGRAVVNWPFTSMLNLSERASKNGEGWKFNELLPKFIHERLQSSGLWDGVFYDNLWGDIAWVNGGNLDFDNDGQRETSLVANSLWAEGVAKMLRFTRELCGSQFIIMGNGRIYWPYQNIINGMMFEGFPSSWENGGTWTGSMESYEKLSRLNVQPQTTVINVYHKNQEDYQNFRYGFSSALLGNGYYSFDYDVTNHGQTWWYDEYNVNLGSAQSGAYNLLNGGQTDWQAGLWRRDFKNGLTIVNSTDKVQSFSFAKEEFEKIKGTQAPEINNGLKINFIRLNPKDGVILLKKLAVWRGSGFTNGGFLRIFNSDGAQVRHGFFSYLSSLPSGSEILVDDFLNDGDNDYIFSSDGKLFRQRHGQNIWSLQPFAPGFKGKISLAAGDINGDGQMEIIIGAGKGGGPQVMVFSFEGKVLLNFFAYDKNFRGGVNVAAGDINGDGKDEIITGAGPGGGPHVRIFNHDGQVISSFFAYSEDFKDGVSVGFSEQSGQPEIAVGIKGF
;
A
#
# COMPACT_ATOMS: atom_id res chain seq x y z
N MET A 1 62.67 -22.01 -28.35
CA MET A 1 61.41 -21.68 -29.03
C MET A 1 60.27 -22.18 -28.14
N TYR A 2 59.81 -21.34 -27.20
CA TYR A 2 58.78 -21.71 -26.22
C TYR A 2 57.46 -21.06 -26.63
N LEU A 3 56.47 -21.89 -26.94
CA LEU A 3 55.12 -21.50 -27.35
C LEU A 3 54.34 -21.04 -26.11
N ARG A 4 54.06 -19.73 -26.00
CA ARG A 4 53.14 -19.19 -24.99
C ARG A 4 51.70 -19.37 -25.50
N ILE A 5 50.93 -20.21 -24.80
CA ILE A 5 49.48 -20.32 -24.97
C ILE A 5 48.85 -19.26 -24.08
N SER A 6 48.28 -18.21 -24.70
CA SER A 6 47.47 -17.21 -24.00
C SER A 6 46.07 -17.77 -23.78
N LEU A 7 45.71 -18.01 -22.52
CA LEU A 7 44.37 -18.38 -22.09
C LEU A 7 43.51 -17.10 -22.04
N ILE A 8 42.60 -16.92 -23.00
CA ILE A 8 41.59 -15.85 -22.98
C ILE A 8 40.45 -16.32 -22.08
N VAL A 9 40.35 -15.75 -20.88
CA VAL A 9 39.19 -15.93 -20.00
C VAL A 9 38.13 -14.92 -20.45
N LEU A 10 37.11 -15.38 -21.19
CA LEU A 10 35.90 -14.62 -21.45
C LEU A 10 35.05 -14.60 -20.16
N THR A 11 35.10 -13.49 -19.42
CA THR A 11 34.10 -13.20 -18.37
C THR A 11 32.79 -12.77 -19.03
N PHE A 12 31.82 -13.67 -19.06
CA PHE A 12 30.42 -13.31 -19.32
C PHE A 12 29.89 -12.52 -18.12
N LEU A 13 29.76 -11.21 -18.28
CA LEU A 13 28.96 -10.37 -17.38
C LEU A 13 27.49 -10.73 -17.58
N PHE A 14 26.96 -11.62 -16.74
CA PHE A 14 25.53 -11.77 -16.58
C PHE A 14 24.99 -10.52 -15.88
N CYS A 15 24.54 -9.54 -16.66
CA CYS A 15 23.62 -8.52 -16.19
C CYS A 15 22.28 -9.21 -15.91
N TRP A 16 22.11 -9.75 -14.69
CA TRP A 16 20.76 -9.93 -14.17
C TRP A 16 20.17 -8.52 -13.99
N PRO A 17 19.08 -8.16 -14.69
CA PRO A 17 18.29 -7.05 -14.20
C PRO A 17 17.84 -7.45 -12.80
N ARG A 18 18.31 -6.73 -11.78
CA ARG A 18 17.56 -6.66 -10.53
C ARG A 18 16.22 -6.04 -10.92
N LEU A 19 15.22 -6.89 -11.17
CA LEU A 19 13.84 -6.50 -10.95
C LEU A 19 13.79 -6.11 -9.47
N ALA A 20 13.96 -4.82 -9.19
CA ALA A 20 13.47 -4.27 -7.94
C ALA A 20 11.98 -4.61 -7.96
N ALA A 21 11.56 -5.59 -7.16
CA ALA A 21 10.15 -5.75 -6.87
C ALA A 21 9.72 -4.40 -6.31
N ALA A 22 8.90 -3.66 -7.04
CA ALA A 22 8.27 -2.45 -6.51
C ALA A 22 7.68 -2.85 -5.15
N SER A 23 8.10 -2.17 -4.08
CA SER A 23 7.58 -2.50 -2.75
C SER A 23 6.06 -2.35 -2.81
N GLU A 24 5.32 -3.42 -2.54
CA GLU A 24 3.85 -3.39 -2.58
C GLU A 24 3.35 -2.25 -1.68
N SER A 25 2.77 -1.21 -2.28
CA SER A 25 2.23 -0.06 -1.57
C SER A 25 0.72 -0.21 -1.41
N TYR A 26 0.18 0.36 -0.33
CA TYR A 26 -1.24 0.31 0.01
C TYR A 26 -1.81 1.73 0.18
N PRO A 27 -3.11 1.93 -0.11
CA PRO A 27 -4.07 0.93 -0.59
C PRO A 27 -3.86 0.52 -2.05
N ARG A 28 -4.42 -0.63 -2.42
CA ARG A 28 -4.54 -1.08 -3.81
C ARG A 28 -5.97 -0.86 -4.27
N LEU A 29 -6.15 -0.11 -5.33
CA LEU A 29 -7.46 0.41 -5.73
C LEU A 29 -7.90 -0.20 -7.07
N ALA A 30 -9.13 -0.70 -7.10
CA ALA A 30 -9.79 -1.15 -8.32
C ALA A 30 -11.01 -0.28 -8.62
N ASN A 31 -11.37 -0.14 -9.89
CA ASN A 31 -12.65 0.42 -10.31
C ASN A 31 -13.36 -0.55 -11.26
N TYR A 32 -14.63 -0.83 -10.96
CA TYR A 32 -15.53 -1.62 -11.80
C TYR A 32 -16.39 -0.66 -12.62
N PHE A 33 -16.01 -0.44 -13.88
CA PHE A 33 -16.61 0.57 -14.75
C PHE A 33 -17.18 -0.05 -16.02
N LEU A 34 -18.48 -0.37 -16.02
CA LEU A 34 -19.13 -1.14 -17.08
C LEU A 34 -19.92 -0.31 -18.11
N LYS A 35 -19.73 1.02 -18.14
CA LYS A 35 -20.27 1.81 -19.25
C LYS A 35 -19.58 1.42 -20.55
N TRP A 36 -20.36 1.31 -21.63
CA TRP A 36 -19.83 1.04 -22.97
C TRP A 36 -19.24 2.28 -23.64
N GLU A 37 -19.63 3.46 -23.15
CA GLU A 37 -19.13 4.76 -23.58
C GLU A 37 -18.48 5.49 -22.41
N MET A 38 -17.32 6.08 -22.67
CA MET A 38 -16.51 6.79 -21.68
C MET A 38 -16.25 8.21 -22.17
N THR A 39 -16.32 9.18 -21.26
CA THR A 39 -15.94 10.57 -21.54
C THR A 39 -14.46 10.80 -21.24
N GLU A 40 -13.85 11.85 -21.81
CA GLU A 40 -12.47 12.23 -21.47
C GLU A 40 -12.28 12.54 -19.98
N THR A 41 -13.31 13.09 -19.32
CA THR A 41 -13.26 13.37 -17.88
C THR A 41 -13.20 12.07 -17.09
N GLU A 42 -14.07 11.12 -17.41
CA GLU A 42 -14.05 9.79 -16.78
C GLU A 42 -12.71 9.08 -17.04
N ALA A 43 -12.15 9.16 -18.25
CA ALA A 43 -10.84 8.59 -18.53
C ALA A 43 -9.73 9.19 -17.66
N LYS A 44 -9.71 10.52 -17.47
CA LYS A 44 -8.75 11.18 -16.58
C LYS A 44 -8.94 10.78 -15.11
N GLU A 45 -10.17 10.60 -14.68
CA GLU A 45 -10.47 10.14 -13.33
C GLU A 45 -10.05 8.69 -13.13
N LEU A 46 -10.42 7.79 -14.04
CA LEU A 46 -10.11 6.35 -14.01
C LEU A 46 -8.61 6.06 -13.97
N ALA A 47 -7.78 6.94 -14.51
CA ALA A 47 -6.32 6.82 -14.42
C ALA A 47 -5.76 6.81 -12.98
N ARG A 48 -6.56 7.19 -11.98
CA ARG A 48 -6.15 7.21 -10.57
C ARG A 48 -6.16 5.85 -9.87
N TRP A 49 -6.75 4.83 -10.49
CA TRP A 49 -6.81 3.47 -9.94
C TRP A 49 -5.67 2.59 -10.45
N ASP A 50 -5.32 1.56 -9.68
CA ASP A 50 -4.27 0.60 -10.02
C ASP A 50 -4.78 -0.52 -10.95
N LEU A 51 -6.05 -0.88 -10.79
CA LEU A 51 -6.75 -1.92 -11.56
C LEU A 51 -8.09 -1.39 -12.08
N LEU A 52 -8.33 -1.52 -13.37
CA LEU A 52 -9.59 -1.17 -14.03
C LEU A 52 -10.22 -2.42 -14.62
N ILE A 53 -11.50 -2.60 -14.37
CA ILE A 53 -12.34 -3.57 -15.06
C ILE A 53 -13.31 -2.75 -15.91
N LEU A 54 -13.07 -2.72 -17.22
CA LEU A 54 -13.88 -1.96 -18.17
C LEU A 54 -14.70 -2.90 -19.04
N ASP A 55 -15.91 -2.50 -19.41
CA ASP A 55 -16.67 -3.26 -20.42
C ASP A 55 -15.86 -3.35 -21.73
N MET A 56 -15.79 -4.54 -22.32
CA MET A 56 -15.03 -4.80 -23.53
C MET A 56 -15.39 -3.86 -24.69
N GLU A 57 -16.63 -3.36 -24.76
CA GLU A 57 -17.07 -2.45 -25.84
C GLU A 57 -16.28 -1.14 -25.87
N ASN A 58 -15.65 -0.74 -24.76
CA ASN A 58 -14.75 0.42 -24.76
C ASN A 58 -13.57 0.27 -25.73
N GLN A 59 -13.20 -0.95 -26.12
CA GLN A 59 -12.20 -1.16 -27.18
C GLN A 59 -12.65 -0.57 -28.52
N GLU A 60 -13.92 -0.73 -28.89
CA GLU A 60 -14.43 -0.25 -30.18
C GLU A 60 -14.96 1.18 -30.05
N ASN A 61 -15.60 1.49 -28.92
CA ASN A 61 -16.23 2.80 -28.69
C ASN A 61 -15.23 3.88 -28.26
N ASN A 62 -14.23 3.53 -27.44
CA ASN A 62 -13.33 4.50 -26.79
C ASN A 62 -11.83 4.08 -26.77
N PRO A 63 -11.25 3.54 -27.87
CA PRO A 63 -9.88 3.00 -27.84
C PRO A 63 -8.83 4.04 -27.44
N GLU A 64 -8.98 5.29 -27.91
CA GLU A 64 -8.05 6.37 -27.56
C GLU A 64 -8.11 6.76 -26.08
N LEU A 65 -9.27 6.62 -25.43
CA LEU A 65 -9.42 6.93 -24.01
C LEU A 65 -8.76 5.86 -23.14
N ILE A 66 -8.80 4.59 -23.55
CA ILE A 66 -8.01 3.53 -22.89
C ILE A 66 -6.50 3.84 -23.00
N ARG A 67 -6.04 4.30 -24.17
CA ARG A 67 -4.63 4.72 -24.34
C ARG A 67 -4.28 5.97 -23.53
N GLN A 68 -5.22 6.91 -23.40
CA GLN A 68 -5.05 8.09 -22.54
C GLN A 68 -4.89 7.69 -21.07
N ILE A 69 -5.72 6.78 -20.56
CA ILE A 69 -5.60 6.23 -19.20
C ILE A 69 -4.18 5.69 -18.97
N ARG A 70 -3.67 4.86 -19.88
CA ARG A 70 -2.30 4.31 -19.78
C ARG A 70 -1.20 5.38 -19.89
N THR A 71 -1.45 6.45 -20.62
CA THR A 71 -0.51 7.59 -20.69
C THR A 71 -0.44 8.32 -19.36
N LEU A 72 -1.57 8.47 -18.68
CA LEU A 72 -1.66 9.13 -17.37
C LEU A 72 -1.19 8.23 -16.23
N ASN A 73 -1.40 6.92 -16.35
CA ASN A 73 -0.95 5.90 -15.40
C ASN A 73 -0.37 4.69 -16.16
N PRO A 74 0.95 4.67 -16.40
CA PRO A 74 1.60 3.58 -17.12
C PRO A 74 1.56 2.22 -16.40
N ASP A 75 1.35 2.22 -15.08
CA ASP A 75 1.36 1.00 -14.26
C ASP A 75 -0.03 0.34 -14.14
N VAL A 76 -1.09 1.04 -14.56
CA VAL A 76 -2.48 0.55 -14.50
C VAL A 76 -2.64 -0.80 -15.19
N LYS A 77 -3.40 -1.69 -14.56
CA LYS A 77 -3.89 -2.93 -15.17
C LYS A 77 -5.32 -2.74 -15.65
N ILE A 78 -5.59 -3.07 -16.90
CA ILE A 78 -6.91 -2.91 -17.50
C ILE A 78 -7.42 -4.27 -17.99
N LEU A 79 -8.51 -4.75 -17.41
CA LEU A 79 -9.15 -6.02 -17.75
C LEU A 79 -10.43 -5.76 -18.54
N ALA A 80 -10.64 -6.53 -19.61
CA ALA A 80 -11.88 -6.52 -20.36
C ALA A 80 -12.95 -7.34 -19.64
N TYR A 81 -14.04 -6.70 -19.24
CA TYR A 81 -15.22 -7.38 -18.71
C TYR A 81 -15.99 -8.08 -19.83
N ILE A 82 -16.31 -9.36 -19.59
CA ILE A 82 -17.12 -10.19 -20.46
C ILE A 82 -17.85 -11.25 -19.63
N THR A 83 -19.11 -11.53 -19.95
CA THR A 83 -19.86 -12.64 -19.35
C THR A 83 -19.33 -13.97 -19.88
N SER A 84 -18.97 -14.89 -18.98
CA SER A 84 -18.36 -16.17 -19.39
C SER A 84 -19.36 -17.28 -19.65
N GLN A 85 -20.58 -17.15 -19.14
CA GLN A 85 -21.58 -18.23 -19.07
C GLN A 85 -22.93 -17.88 -19.68
N GLU A 86 -23.12 -16.62 -20.06
CA GLU A 86 -24.32 -16.10 -20.71
C GLU A 86 -23.95 -15.01 -21.70
N ILE A 87 -24.90 -14.65 -22.55
CA ILE A 87 -24.78 -13.54 -23.49
C ILE A 87 -26.07 -12.74 -23.51
N ILE A 88 -25.97 -11.44 -23.80
CA ILE A 88 -27.13 -10.57 -23.99
C ILE A 88 -27.97 -11.08 -25.18
N ASP A 89 -29.29 -11.02 -25.03
CA ASP A 89 -30.23 -11.35 -26.08
C ASP A 89 -30.27 -10.24 -27.14
N ASN A 90 -30.39 -10.60 -28.41
CA ASN A 90 -30.51 -9.70 -29.56
C ASN A 90 -29.51 -8.51 -29.53
N PRO A 91 -28.17 -8.75 -29.45
CA PRO A 91 -27.18 -7.67 -29.39
C PRO A 91 -27.23 -6.71 -30.58
N GLU A 92 -27.83 -7.10 -31.71
CA GLU A 92 -28.10 -6.26 -32.87
C GLU A 92 -29.07 -5.10 -32.59
N ASP A 93 -29.90 -5.21 -31.54
CA ASP A 93 -30.85 -4.15 -31.13
C ASP A 93 -30.14 -3.04 -30.33
N TYR A 94 -28.91 -3.27 -29.90
CA TYR A 94 -28.13 -2.34 -29.09
C TYR A 94 -27.11 -1.59 -29.93
N ASN A 95 -27.16 -0.26 -29.87
CA ASN A 95 -26.09 0.57 -30.42
C ASN A 95 -24.80 0.35 -29.62
N ASN A 96 -23.64 0.45 -30.30
CA ASN A 96 -22.32 0.40 -29.67
C ASN A 96 -21.98 -0.95 -28.99
N ALA A 97 -22.66 -2.03 -29.37
CA ALA A 97 -22.44 -3.42 -28.90
C ALA A 97 -21.57 -4.25 -29.87
N TRP A 98 -20.58 -3.62 -30.51
CA TRP A 98 -19.86 -4.18 -31.67
C TRP A 98 -19.23 -5.55 -31.38
N LEU A 99 -18.55 -5.70 -30.25
CA LEU A 99 -17.88 -6.95 -29.89
C LEU A 99 -18.88 -8.03 -29.48
N ARG A 100 -19.97 -7.66 -28.78
CA ARG A 100 -21.07 -8.59 -28.48
C ARG A 100 -21.78 -9.07 -29.74
N GLN A 101 -22.03 -8.19 -30.71
CA GLN A 101 -22.61 -8.55 -32.00
C GLN A 101 -21.68 -9.51 -32.77
N GLU A 102 -20.37 -9.22 -32.79
CA GLU A 102 -19.39 -10.11 -33.41
C GLU A 102 -19.39 -11.50 -32.75
N LEU A 103 -19.34 -11.56 -31.42
CA LEU A 103 -19.36 -12.81 -30.66
C LEU A 103 -20.66 -13.60 -30.88
N ALA A 104 -21.81 -12.93 -30.79
CA ALA A 104 -23.12 -13.56 -30.98
C ALA A 104 -23.29 -14.12 -32.39
N SER A 105 -22.75 -13.46 -33.42
CA SER A 105 -22.80 -13.97 -34.80
C SER A 105 -22.14 -15.35 -34.99
N LYS A 106 -21.25 -15.73 -34.06
CA LYS A 106 -20.52 -17.01 -34.05
C LYS A 106 -21.19 -18.08 -33.17
N ILE A 107 -22.27 -17.74 -32.46
CA ILE A 107 -22.98 -18.63 -31.53
C ILE A 107 -24.21 -19.22 -32.23
N PRO A 108 -24.20 -20.52 -32.60
CA PRO A 108 -25.38 -21.18 -33.13
C PRO A 108 -26.46 -21.40 -32.05
N SER A 109 -27.72 -21.46 -32.48
CA SER A 109 -28.89 -21.57 -31.59
C SER A 109 -28.94 -22.83 -30.72
N TYR A 110 -28.21 -23.89 -31.07
CA TYR A 110 -28.12 -25.12 -30.27
C TYR A 110 -27.05 -25.05 -29.16
N TRP A 111 -26.34 -23.93 -29.02
CA TRP A 111 -25.45 -23.70 -27.86
C TRP A 111 -26.13 -23.00 -26.70
N TYR A 112 -27.32 -22.44 -26.86
CA TYR A 112 -28.08 -21.97 -25.71
C TYR A 112 -28.42 -23.16 -24.82
N LEU A 113 -28.15 -23.03 -23.53
CA LEU A 113 -28.56 -24.02 -22.53
C LEU A 113 -30.07 -24.00 -22.44
N LYS A 114 -30.70 -25.18 -22.49
CA LYS A 114 -32.16 -25.31 -22.50
C LYS A 114 -32.65 -26.07 -21.30
N ASP A 115 -33.94 -25.95 -21.04
CA ASP A 115 -34.67 -26.83 -20.16
C ASP A 115 -35.24 -28.03 -20.94
N GLU A 116 -35.84 -28.99 -20.24
CA GLU A 116 -36.43 -30.19 -20.83
C GLU A 116 -37.59 -29.90 -21.81
N GLN A 117 -38.13 -28.67 -21.82
CA GLN A 117 -39.14 -28.21 -22.78
C GLN A 117 -38.51 -27.48 -23.99
N GLY A 118 -37.19 -27.40 -24.08
CA GLY A 118 -36.46 -26.72 -25.15
C GLY A 118 -36.47 -25.19 -25.05
N ARG A 119 -36.79 -24.62 -23.88
CA ARG A 119 -36.74 -23.17 -23.63
C ARG A 119 -35.34 -22.78 -23.17
N ALA A 120 -34.86 -21.63 -23.59
CA ALA A 120 -33.57 -21.10 -23.13
C ALA A 120 -33.57 -20.85 -21.62
N VAL A 121 -32.49 -21.22 -20.96
CA VAL A 121 -32.26 -20.96 -19.54
C VAL A 121 -31.77 -19.53 -19.36
N VAL A 122 -32.40 -18.79 -18.46
CA VAL A 122 -32.14 -17.38 -18.17
C VAL A 122 -31.74 -17.25 -16.69
N ASN A 123 -30.60 -16.59 -16.43
CA ASN A 123 -30.18 -16.25 -15.07
C ASN A 123 -30.36 -14.76 -14.77
N TRP A 124 -30.00 -13.90 -15.73
CA TRP A 124 -30.19 -12.46 -15.63
C TRP A 124 -31.21 -11.95 -16.66
N PRO A 125 -32.01 -10.90 -16.38
CA PRO A 125 -32.95 -10.37 -17.36
C PRO A 125 -32.24 -9.99 -18.68
N PHE A 126 -32.85 -10.39 -19.81
CA PHE A 126 -32.35 -10.11 -21.17
C PHE A 126 -31.02 -10.77 -21.52
N THR A 127 -30.65 -11.83 -20.82
CA THR A 127 -29.53 -12.70 -21.18
C THR A 127 -30.00 -14.14 -21.33
N SER A 128 -29.26 -14.91 -22.11
CA SER A 128 -29.45 -16.36 -22.23
C SER A 128 -28.16 -17.10 -21.88
N MET A 129 -28.29 -18.14 -21.07
CA MET A 129 -27.18 -19.02 -20.68
C MET A 129 -26.69 -19.84 -21.87
N LEU A 130 -25.38 -20.08 -21.91
CA LEU A 130 -24.72 -20.88 -22.94
C LEU A 130 -24.26 -22.22 -22.38
N ASN A 131 -24.31 -23.26 -23.19
CA ASN A 131 -23.92 -24.61 -22.82
C ASN A 131 -22.39 -24.75 -22.93
N LEU A 132 -21.71 -24.59 -21.79
CA LEU A 132 -20.25 -24.75 -21.69
C LEU A 132 -19.80 -26.22 -21.65
N SER A 133 -20.72 -27.19 -21.59
CA SER A 133 -20.36 -28.59 -21.38
C SER A 133 -19.76 -29.24 -22.63
N GLU A 134 -19.05 -30.35 -22.43
CA GLU A 134 -18.59 -31.18 -23.53
C GLU A 134 -19.71 -31.95 -24.25
N ARG A 135 -20.96 -31.92 -23.76
CA ARG A 135 -22.12 -32.47 -24.48
C ARG A 135 -22.60 -31.58 -25.62
N ALA A 136 -22.27 -30.29 -25.59
CA ALA A 136 -22.61 -29.38 -26.67
C ALA A 136 -22.01 -29.84 -28.01
N SER A 137 -22.82 -29.79 -29.07
CA SER A 137 -22.35 -30.07 -30.43
C SER A 137 -21.34 -29.03 -30.89
N LYS A 138 -20.40 -29.42 -31.75
CA LYS A 138 -19.46 -28.47 -32.36
C LYS A 138 -20.16 -27.60 -33.40
N ASN A 139 -19.72 -26.36 -33.57
CA ASN A 139 -20.15 -25.50 -34.67
C ASN A 139 -19.53 -25.95 -36.01
N GLY A 140 -19.86 -25.26 -37.10
CA GLY A 140 -19.33 -25.54 -38.44
C GLY A 140 -17.80 -25.42 -38.55
N GLU A 141 -17.15 -24.74 -37.61
CA GLU A 141 -15.69 -24.60 -37.52
C GLU A 141 -15.04 -25.65 -36.60
N GLY A 142 -15.84 -26.53 -35.98
CA GLY A 142 -15.34 -27.63 -35.15
C GLY A 142 -15.10 -27.26 -33.68
N TRP A 143 -15.58 -26.11 -33.21
CA TRP A 143 -15.41 -25.61 -31.84
C TRP A 143 -16.67 -25.81 -30.99
N LYS A 144 -16.54 -25.81 -29.66
CA LYS A 144 -17.64 -25.60 -28.70
C LYS A 144 -17.54 -24.20 -28.09
N PHE A 145 -18.56 -23.73 -27.37
CA PHE A 145 -18.51 -22.39 -26.76
C PHE A 145 -17.35 -22.21 -25.78
N ASN A 146 -17.05 -23.24 -24.97
CA ASN A 146 -15.91 -23.27 -24.05
C ASN A 146 -14.53 -23.22 -24.75
N GLU A 147 -14.49 -23.32 -26.09
CA GLU A 147 -13.30 -23.13 -26.93
C GLU A 147 -13.37 -21.83 -27.74
N LEU A 148 -14.57 -21.46 -28.20
CA LEU A 148 -14.80 -20.24 -28.97
C LEU A 148 -14.52 -18.99 -28.15
N LEU A 149 -15.01 -18.90 -26.91
CA LEU A 149 -14.84 -17.72 -26.07
C LEU A 149 -13.36 -17.40 -25.77
N PRO A 150 -12.52 -18.39 -25.35
CA PRO A 150 -11.07 -18.20 -25.26
C PRO A 150 -10.41 -17.73 -26.55
N LYS A 151 -10.82 -18.28 -27.71
CA LYS A 151 -10.31 -17.86 -29.02
C LYS A 151 -10.69 -16.41 -29.32
N PHE A 152 -11.94 -16.02 -29.08
CA PHE A 152 -12.40 -14.64 -29.24
C PHE A 152 -11.57 -13.67 -28.39
N ILE A 153 -11.32 -14.01 -27.12
CA ILE A 153 -10.49 -13.19 -26.23
C ILE A 153 -9.08 -13.05 -26.78
N HIS A 154 -8.44 -14.14 -27.20
CA HIS A 154 -7.10 -14.08 -27.76
C HIS A 154 -7.05 -13.27 -29.06
N GLU A 155 -7.94 -13.56 -30.00
CA GLU A 155 -7.93 -13.03 -31.36
C GLU A 155 -8.47 -11.60 -31.46
N ARG A 156 -9.38 -11.18 -30.58
CA ARG A 156 -10.04 -9.86 -30.64
C ARG A 156 -9.69 -8.93 -29.49
N LEU A 157 -9.52 -9.44 -28.27
CA LEU A 157 -9.21 -8.60 -27.11
C LEU A 157 -7.70 -8.52 -26.91
N GLN A 158 -7.01 -9.63 -26.62
CA GLN A 158 -5.58 -9.60 -26.36
C GLN A 158 -4.78 -9.02 -27.53
N SER A 159 -5.12 -9.39 -28.77
CA SER A 159 -4.44 -8.91 -29.98
C SER A 159 -4.58 -7.40 -30.23
N SER A 160 -5.57 -6.73 -29.64
CA SER A 160 -5.74 -5.28 -29.78
C SER A 160 -4.65 -4.48 -29.05
N GLY A 161 -3.97 -5.11 -28.09
CA GLY A 161 -2.94 -4.48 -27.26
C GLY A 161 -3.49 -3.50 -26.22
N LEU A 162 -4.81 -3.41 -26.04
CA LEU A 162 -5.43 -2.50 -25.07
C LEU A 162 -5.57 -3.11 -23.67
N TRP A 163 -5.59 -4.43 -23.55
CA TRP A 163 -5.98 -5.16 -22.34
C TRP A 163 -4.80 -5.94 -21.73
N ASP A 164 -4.64 -5.87 -20.41
CA ASP A 164 -3.70 -6.71 -19.64
C ASP A 164 -4.29 -8.09 -19.33
N GLY A 165 -5.61 -8.24 -19.47
CA GLY A 165 -6.31 -9.47 -19.13
C GLY A 165 -7.81 -9.41 -19.40
N VAL A 166 -8.50 -10.44 -18.93
CA VAL A 166 -9.94 -10.61 -19.00
C VAL A 166 -10.53 -10.76 -17.60
N PHE A 167 -11.68 -10.13 -17.40
CA PHE A 167 -12.56 -10.35 -16.26
C PHE A 167 -13.77 -11.14 -16.73
N TYR A 168 -13.85 -12.41 -16.32
CA TYR A 168 -14.97 -13.28 -16.59
C TYR A 168 -16.05 -13.11 -15.53
N ASP A 169 -17.14 -12.46 -15.92
CA ASP A 169 -18.33 -12.43 -15.09
C ASP A 169 -19.05 -13.78 -15.11
N ASN A 170 -19.83 -14.03 -14.06
CA ASN A 170 -20.58 -15.26 -13.85
C ASN A 170 -19.70 -16.52 -13.92
N LEU A 171 -18.50 -16.50 -13.32
CA LEU A 171 -17.58 -17.64 -13.36
C LEU A 171 -17.92 -18.67 -12.26
N TRP A 172 -19.06 -19.35 -12.41
CA TRP A 172 -19.49 -20.40 -11.47
C TRP A 172 -18.94 -21.77 -11.86
N GLY A 173 -18.59 -22.59 -10.87
CA GLY A 173 -18.25 -24.01 -11.11
C GLY A 173 -19.44 -24.96 -10.93
N ASP A 174 -20.53 -24.50 -10.33
CA ASP A 174 -21.79 -25.21 -10.15
C ASP A 174 -22.94 -24.45 -10.82
N ILE A 175 -23.93 -25.18 -11.34
CA ILE A 175 -25.02 -24.62 -12.15
C ILE A 175 -26.40 -25.16 -11.79
N ALA A 176 -26.50 -26.29 -11.08
CA ALA A 176 -27.76 -26.98 -10.82
C ALA A 176 -28.79 -26.18 -9.98
N TRP A 177 -28.39 -25.02 -9.44
CA TRP A 177 -29.27 -24.08 -8.74
C TRP A 177 -30.03 -23.16 -9.71
N VAL A 178 -29.52 -22.96 -10.94
CA VAL A 178 -30.17 -22.15 -11.98
C VAL A 178 -31.40 -22.87 -12.51
N ASN A 179 -32.47 -22.12 -12.80
CA ASN A 179 -33.74 -22.63 -13.33
C ASN A 179 -34.35 -23.79 -12.52
N GLY A 180 -34.15 -23.81 -11.19
CA GLY A 180 -34.58 -24.91 -10.32
C GLY A 180 -33.95 -26.27 -10.66
N GLY A 181 -32.80 -26.24 -11.35
CA GLY A 181 -32.08 -27.42 -11.85
C GLY A 181 -32.73 -28.09 -13.06
N ASN A 182 -33.70 -27.46 -13.72
CA ASN A 182 -34.25 -27.94 -14.98
C ASN A 182 -33.33 -27.50 -16.13
N LEU A 183 -32.29 -28.30 -16.35
CA LEU A 183 -31.23 -28.08 -17.33
C LEU A 183 -31.12 -29.34 -18.18
N ASP A 184 -31.16 -29.19 -19.49
CA ASP A 184 -31.03 -30.23 -20.51
C ASP A 184 -29.80 -29.88 -21.39
N PHE A 185 -28.69 -30.58 -21.14
CA PHE A 185 -27.40 -30.31 -21.75
C PHE A 185 -27.21 -30.95 -23.12
N ASP A 186 -27.99 -31.98 -23.47
CA ASP A 186 -27.90 -32.68 -24.76
C ASP A 186 -29.14 -32.56 -25.65
N ASN A 187 -30.16 -31.83 -25.18
CA ASN A 187 -31.44 -31.56 -25.86
C ASN A 187 -32.24 -32.83 -26.16
N ASP A 188 -32.19 -33.83 -25.28
CA ASP A 188 -32.96 -35.07 -25.42
C ASP A 188 -34.39 -34.98 -24.84
N GLY A 189 -34.74 -33.82 -24.26
CA GLY A 189 -36.02 -33.59 -23.61
C GLY A 189 -36.09 -34.12 -22.17
N GLN A 190 -34.94 -34.49 -21.58
CA GLN A 190 -34.82 -34.87 -20.18
C GLN A 190 -33.78 -34.01 -19.48
N ARG A 191 -34.16 -33.44 -18.35
CA ARG A 191 -33.20 -32.71 -17.50
C ARG A 191 -32.12 -33.64 -16.92
N GLU A 192 -30.90 -33.14 -16.81
CA GLU A 192 -29.86 -33.79 -16.02
C GLU A 192 -30.14 -33.74 -14.52
N THR A 193 -29.63 -34.74 -13.81
CA THR A 193 -29.54 -34.68 -12.35
C THR A 193 -28.57 -33.58 -11.91
N SER A 194 -28.77 -32.99 -10.73
CA SER A 194 -27.89 -31.94 -10.21
C SER A 194 -26.41 -32.33 -10.15
N LEU A 195 -26.12 -33.60 -9.86
CA LEU A 195 -24.74 -34.11 -9.83
C LEU A 195 -24.10 -34.08 -11.24
N VAL A 196 -24.84 -34.55 -12.24
CA VAL A 196 -24.37 -34.58 -13.64
C VAL A 196 -24.22 -33.15 -14.16
N ALA A 197 -25.23 -32.29 -13.98
CA ALA A 197 -25.19 -30.90 -14.41
C ALA A 197 -23.98 -30.14 -13.85
N ASN A 198 -23.73 -30.24 -12.54
CA ASN A 198 -22.57 -29.59 -11.91
C ASN A 198 -21.24 -30.17 -12.40
N SER A 199 -21.15 -31.49 -12.64
CA SER A 199 -19.93 -32.10 -13.16
C SER A 199 -19.61 -31.62 -14.58
N LEU A 200 -20.62 -31.62 -15.46
CA LEU A 200 -20.49 -31.16 -16.85
C LEU A 200 -20.11 -29.67 -16.92
N TRP A 201 -20.70 -28.85 -16.06
CA TRP A 201 -20.42 -27.43 -15.98
C TRP A 201 -18.98 -27.16 -15.51
N ALA A 202 -18.58 -27.76 -14.39
CA ALA A 202 -17.23 -27.61 -13.84
C ALA A 202 -16.15 -28.04 -14.84
N GLU A 203 -16.36 -29.13 -15.57
CA GLU A 203 -15.46 -29.59 -16.62
C GLU A 203 -15.34 -28.57 -17.75
N GLY A 204 -16.48 -28.08 -18.25
CA GLY A 204 -16.56 -27.07 -19.31
C GLY A 204 -15.85 -25.77 -18.94
N VAL A 205 -16.13 -25.23 -17.75
CA VAL A 205 -15.50 -24.00 -17.23
C VAL A 205 -14.00 -24.19 -17.04
N ALA A 206 -13.57 -25.32 -16.47
CA ALA A 206 -12.15 -25.60 -16.28
C ALA A 206 -11.42 -25.73 -17.63
N LYS A 207 -12.06 -26.31 -18.65
CA LYS A 207 -11.53 -26.37 -20.01
C LYS A 207 -11.40 -24.97 -20.63
N MET A 208 -12.43 -24.14 -20.52
CA MET A 208 -12.41 -22.75 -20.98
C MET A 208 -11.24 -21.98 -20.36
N LEU A 209 -11.08 -22.03 -19.03
CA LEU A 209 -10.00 -21.32 -18.33
C LEU A 209 -8.60 -21.81 -18.73
N ARG A 210 -8.41 -23.13 -18.86
CA ARG A 210 -7.14 -23.69 -19.36
C ARG A 210 -6.85 -23.22 -20.77
N PHE A 211 -7.84 -23.23 -21.64
CA PHE A 211 -7.64 -22.84 -23.04
C PHE A 211 -7.39 -21.34 -23.18
N THR A 212 -8.03 -20.48 -22.38
CA THR A 212 -7.70 -19.04 -22.30
C THR A 212 -6.24 -18.86 -21.88
N ARG A 213 -5.79 -19.61 -20.88
CA ARG A 213 -4.39 -19.56 -20.42
C ARG A 213 -3.41 -20.06 -21.48
N GLU A 214 -3.73 -21.13 -22.19
CA GLU A 214 -2.91 -21.70 -23.26
C GLU A 214 -2.75 -20.73 -24.43
N LEU A 215 -3.84 -20.09 -24.87
CA LEU A 215 -3.82 -19.13 -25.98
C LEU A 215 -3.18 -17.81 -25.59
N CYS A 216 -3.54 -17.27 -24.42
CA CYS A 216 -3.13 -15.91 -24.03
C CYS A 216 -1.79 -15.86 -23.28
N GLY A 217 -1.30 -16.99 -22.79
CA GLY A 217 -0.05 -17.08 -22.05
C GLY A 217 -0.16 -16.71 -20.57
N SER A 218 0.96 -16.87 -19.85
CA SER A 218 0.99 -16.75 -18.39
C SER A 218 0.91 -15.32 -17.87
N GLN A 219 1.23 -14.32 -18.70
CA GLN A 219 1.22 -12.91 -18.30
C GLN A 219 -0.17 -12.27 -18.42
N PHE A 220 -1.07 -12.85 -19.22
CA PHE A 220 -2.42 -12.34 -19.39
C PHE A 220 -3.26 -12.61 -18.14
N ILE A 221 -3.83 -11.58 -17.53
CA ILE A 221 -4.57 -11.72 -16.27
C ILE A 221 -5.92 -12.39 -16.55
N ILE A 222 -6.29 -13.41 -15.76
CA ILE A 222 -7.63 -14.00 -15.78
C ILE A 222 -8.24 -13.78 -14.41
N MET A 223 -9.27 -12.95 -14.32
CA MET A 223 -10.02 -12.69 -13.10
C MET A 223 -11.46 -13.17 -13.26
N GLY A 224 -12.09 -13.67 -12.19
CA GLY A 224 -13.49 -14.10 -12.20
C GLY A 224 -14.39 -13.31 -11.25
N ASN A 225 -15.69 -13.37 -11.48
CA ASN A 225 -16.74 -12.99 -10.52
C ASN A 225 -17.67 -14.17 -10.22
N GLY A 226 -18.46 -14.07 -9.16
CA GLY A 226 -19.41 -15.10 -8.74
C GLY A 226 -18.89 -15.98 -7.61
N ARG A 227 -19.61 -17.07 -7.32
CA ARG A 227 -19.28 -18.00 -6.24
C ARG A 227 -17.94 -18.70 -6.49
N ILE A 228 -17.07 -18.73 -5.49
CA ILE A 228 -15.75 -19.35 -5.61
C ILE A 228 -15.89 -20.86 -5.79
N TYR A 229 -15.29 -21.38 -6.86
CA TYR A 229 -15.11 -22.80 -7.08
C TYR A 229 -13.62 -23.17 -7.00
N TRP A 230 -13.27 -23.92 -5.96
CA TRP A 230 -11.88 -24.19 -5.58
C TRP A 230 -11.01 -24.91 -6.64
N PRO A 231 -11.52 -25.91 -7.39
CA PRO A 231 -10.69 -26.74 -8.29
C PRO A 231 -9.90 -26.02 -9.38
N TYR A 232 -10.27 -24.81 -9.80
CA TYR A 232 -9.55 -24.08 -10.86
C TYR A 232 -8.88 -22.79 -10.39
N GLN A 233 -8.81 -22.53 -9.08
CA GLN A 233 -8.23 -21.30 -8.54
C GLN A 233 -6.74 -21.15 -8.87
N ASN A 234 -6.03 -22.26 -9.11
CA ASN A 234 -4.63 -22.28 -9.55
C ASN A 234 -4.41 -21.95 -11.04
N ILE A 235 -5.46 -21.61 -11.79
CA ILE A 235 -5.38 -21.21 -13.20
C ILE A 235 -5.60 -19.68 -13.34
N ILE A 236 -6.33 -19.08 -12.40
CA ILE A 236 -6.76 -17.67 -12.43
C ILE A 236 -6.01 -16.80 -11.42
N ASN A 237 -5.96 -15.51 -11.70
CA ASN A 237 -5.21 -14.48 -10.97
C ASN A 237 -5.99 -13.91 -9.78
N GLY A 238 -7.32 -14.01 -9.78
CA GLY A 238 -8.13 -13.52 -8.68
C GLY A 238 -9.62 -13.70 -8.90
N MET A 239 -10.39 -13.42 -7.86
CA MET A 239 -11.85 -13.36 -7.87
C MET A 239 -12.35 -12.01 -7.34
N MET A 240 -13.50 -11.54 -7.80
CA MET A 240 -14.23 -10.46 -7.16
C MET A 240 -15.17 -11.02 -6.08
N PHE A 241 -15.11 -10.43 -4.89
CA PHE A 241 -16.14 -10.55 -3.86
C PHE A 241 -17.12 -9.41 -4.06
N GLU A 242 -18.11 -9.61 -4.93
CA GLU A 242 -19.12 -8.61 -5.22
C GLU A 242 -20.15 -8.52 -4.09
N GLY A 243 -20.53 -7.30 -3.73
CA GLY A 243 -21.48 -7.04 -2.64
C GLY A 243 -20.94 -7.49 -1.28
N PHE A 244 -19.67 -7.20 -0.98
CA PHE A 244 -19.02 -7.71 0.22
C PHE A 244 -19.69 -7.25 1.53
N PRO A 245 -19.90 -8.15 2.53
CA PRO A 245 -19.64 -9.59 2.47
C PRO A 245 -20.59 -10.30 1.49
N SER A 246 -20.01 -11.05 0.54
CA SER A 246 -20.78 -11.63 -0.56
C SER A 246 -21.73 -12.70 -0.03
N SER A 247 -23.03 -12.50 -0.24
CA SER A 247 -24.09 -13.32 0.37
C SER A 247 -24.03 -14.82 0.06
N TRP A 248 -23.40 -15.20 -1.06
CA TRP A 248 -23.22 -16.59 -1.49
C TRP A 248 -21.88 -17.20 -1.05
N GLU A 249 -20.95 -16.40 -0.54
CA GLU A 249 -19.59 -16.85 -0.27
C GLU A 249 -19.44 -17.35 1.17
N ASN A 250 -19.05 -18.62 1.31
CA ASN A 250 -18.75 -19.29 2.57
C ASN A 250 -19.71 -18.91 3.73
N GLY A 251 -21.02 -19.02 3.46
CA GLY A 251 -22.08 -18.73 4.43
C GLY A 251 -22.60 -17.29 4.44
N GLY A 252 -22.16 -16.42 3.52
CA GLY A 252 -22.69 -15.06 3.37
C GLY A 252 -22.30 -14.12 4.51
N THR A 253 -21.22 -14.43 5.22
CA THR A 253 -20.76 -13.67 6.38
C THR A 253 -19.41 -13.01 6.10
N TRP A 254 -19.09 -11.97 6.88
CA TRP A 254 -17.76 -11.37 6.84
C TRP A 254 -16.66 -12.40 7.12
N THR A 255 -16.82 -13.22 8.17
CA THR A 255 -15.87 -14.28 8.51
C THR A 255 -15.64 -15.23 7.33
N GLY A 256 -16.72 -15.75 6.75
CA GLY A 256 -16.63 -16.66 5.63
C GLY A 256 -15.95 -16.04 4.40
N SER A 257 -16.30 -14.79 4.08
CA SER A 257 -15.67 -14.06 2.98
C SER A 257 -14.17 -13.86 3.23
N MET A 258 -13.77 -13.51 4.46
CA MET A 258 -12.35 -13.31 4.80
C MET A 258 -11.54 -14.62 4.79
N GLU A 259 -12.13 -15.75 5.22
CA GLU A 259 -11.51 -17.07 5.08
C GLU A 259 -11.25 -17.42 3.61
N SER A 260 -12.25 -17.21 2.75
CA SER A 260 -12.10 -17.44 1.31
C SER A 260 -11.07 -16.49 0.69
N TYR A 261 -11.10 -15.21 1.07
CA TYR A 261 -10.16 -14.18 0.61
C TYR A 261 -8.71 -14.52 0.95
N GLU A 262 -8.44 -14.95 2.19
CA GLU A 262 -7.12 -15.40 2.60
C GLU A 262 -6.69 -16.66 1.84
N LYS A 263 -7.59 -17.63 1.68
CA LYS A 263 -7.27 -18.88 0.97
C LYS A 263 -6.93 -18.64 -0.51
N LEU A 264 -7.65 -17.74 -1.18
CA LEU A 264 -7.37 -17.34 -2.56
C LEU A 264 -5.94 -16.80 -2.74
N SER A 265 -5.45 -16.01 -1.78
CA SER A 265 -4.07 -15.47 -1.80
C SER A 265 -2.97 -16.55 -1.80
N ARG A 266 -3.32 -17.81 -1.52
CA ARG A 266 -2.38 -18.94 -1.55
C ARG A 266 -2.54 -19.82 -2.80
N LEU A 267 -3.67 -19.69 -3.50
CA LEU A 267 -4.03 -20.55 -4.63
C LEU A 267 -3.93 -19.84 -5.98
N ASN A 268 -4.31 -18.56 -6.05
CA ASN A 268 -4.33 -17.82 -7.31
C ASN A 268 -2.92 -17.54 -7.85
N VAL A 269 -2.81 -17.55 -9.18
CA VAL A 269 -1.54 -17.29 -9.88
C VAL A 269 -1.15 -15.81 -9.78
N GLN A 270 0.15 -15.54 -9.89
CA GLN A 270 0.67 -14.17 -9.86
C GLN A 270 0.56 -13.48 -11.25
N PRO A 271 0.38 -12.15 -11.31
CA PRO A 271 0.08 -11.28 -10.17
C PRO A 271 -1.33 -11.56 -9.64
N GLN A 272 -1.51 -11.48 -8.32
CA GLN A 272 -2.82 -11.66 -7.70
C GLN A 272 -3.70 -10.42 -7.84
N THR A 273 -4.94 -10.60 -8.26
CA THR A 273 -5.88 -9.51 -8.60
C THR A 273 -7.24 -9.66 -7.92
N THR A 274 -7.30 -10.32 -6.77
CA THR A 274 -8.56 -10.47 -6.02
C THR A 274 -9.08 -9.10 -5.58
N VAL A 275 -10.37 -8.83 -5.79
CA VAL A 275 -11.01 -7.54 -5.49
C VAL A 275 -12.11 -7.76 -4.45
N ILE A 276 -12.16 -6.92 -3.42
CA ILE A 276 -13.36 -6.74 -2.60
C ILE A 276 -14.14 -5.58 -3.21
N ASN A 277 -15.31 -5.85 -3.78
CA ASN A 277 -16.22 -4.83 -4.29
C ASN A 277 -17.40 -4.66 -3.32
N VAL A 278 -17.69 -3.42 -2.95
CA VAL A 278 -18.90 -3.09 -2.18
C VAL A 278 -19.73 -2.14 -3.01
N TYR A 279 -21.04 -2.37 -3.07
CA TYR A 279 -21.94 -1.47 -3.76
C TYR A 279 -22.94 -0.85 -2.79
N HIS A 280 -23.23 0.44 -2.98
CA HIS A 280 -24.28 1.12 -2.24
C HIS A 280 -24.83 2.33 -3.00
N LYS A 281 -26.16 2.48 -3.04
CA LYS A 281 -26.84 3.56 -3.78
C LYS A 281 -26.53 4.96 -3.27
N ASN A 282 -26.03 5.07 -2.05
CA ASN A 282 -25.60 6.31 -1.44
C ASN A 282 -24.08 6.35 -1.37
N GLN A 283 -23.46 7.21 -2.20
CA GLN A 283 -22.02 7.49 -2.19
C GLN A 283 -21.51 7.92 -0.81
N GLU A 284 -22.36 8.59 -0.02
CA GLU A 284 -22.03 9.12 1.30
C GLU A 284 -22.24 8.10 2.44
N ASP A 285 -22.51 6.83 2.13
CA ASP A 285 -22.45 5.76 3.13
C ASP A 285 -21.00 5.39 3.45
N TYR A 286 -20.33 6.32 4.12
CA TYR A 286 -18.92 6.21 4.47
C TYR A 286 -18.64 5.04 5.43
N GLN A 287 -19.63 4.61 6.22
CA GLN A 287 -19.47 3.49 7.13
C GLN A 287 -19.36 2.17 6.35
N ASN A 288 -20.26 1.94 5.38
CA ASN A 288 -20.22 0.75 4.54
C ASN A 288 -18.96 0.74 3.66
N PHE A 289 -18.60 1.90 3.09
CA PHE A 289 -17.33 2.09 2.39
C PHE A 289 -16.13 1.70 3.28
N ARG A 290 -15.98 2.31 4.46
CA ARG A 290 -14.85 2.03 5.35
C ARG A 290 -14.81 0.57 5.81
N TYR A 291 -15.97 -0.05 6.02
CA TYR A 291 -16.06 -1.45 6.40
C TYR A 291 -15.46 -2.38 5.33
N GLY A 292 -15.85 -2.20 4.07
CA GLY A 292 -15.29 -2.94 2.94
C GLY A 292 -13.82 -2.61 2.69
N PHE A 293 -13.48 -1.32 2.63
CA PHE A 293 -12.13 -0.84 2.33
C PHE A 293 -11.12 -1.32 3.36
N SER A 294 -11.45 -1.18 4.65
CA SER A 294 -10.59 -1.62 5.74
C SER A 294 -10.47 -3.15 5.77
N SER A 295 -11.51 -3.90 5.35
CA SER A 295 -11.47 -5.36 5.21
C SER A 295 -10.55 -5.80 4.08
N ALA A 296 -10.56 -5.12 2.93
CA ALA A 296 -9.63 -5.39 1.84
C ALA A 296 -8.17 -5.22 2.29
N LEU A 297 -7.90 -4.16 3.05
CA LEU A 297 -6.56 -3.90 3.61
C LEU A 297 -6.10 -4.97 4.61
N LEU A 298 -6.98 -5.77 5.22
CA LEU A 298 -6.56 -6.91 6.03
C LEU A 298 -5.88 -8.01 5.19
N GLY A 299 -6.09 -8.03 3.87
CA GLY A 299 -5.40 -8.90 2.91
C GLY A 299 -4.69 -8.12 1.80
N ASN A 300 -4.32 -8.80 0.70
CA ASN A 300 -3.40 -8.25 -0.31
C ASN A 300 -4.07 -7.82 -1.62
N GLY A 301 -5.39 -7.91 -1.68
CA GLY A 301 -6.19 -7.59 -2.87
C GLY A 301 -6.48 -6.09 -3.01
N TYR A 302 -7.28 -5.79 -4.02
CA TYR A 302 -7.73 -4.45 -4.34
C TYR A 302 -9.10 -4.19 -3.74
N TYR A 303 -9.47 -2.92 -3.66
CA TYR A 303 -10.80 -2.50 -3.22
C TYR A 303 -11.50 -1.66 -4.29
N SER A 304 -12.80 -1.90 -4.48
CA SER A 304 -13.70 -1.14 -5.36
C SER A 304 -14.98 -0.77 -4.62
N PHE A 305 -15.57 0.37 -4.97
CA PHE A 305 -16.86 0.83 -4.43
C PHE A 305 -17.70 1.54 -5.50
N ASP A 306 -18.95 1.09 -5.70
CA ASP A 306 -19.85 1.58 -6.76
C ASP A 306 -21.33 1.60 -6.30
N TYR A 307 -22.27 1.80 -7.24
CA TYR A 307 -23.67 2.09 -6.92
C TYR A 307 -24.50 0.86 -6.56
N ASP A 308 -24.71 -0.07 -7.49
CA ASP A 308 -25.36 -1.37 -7.27
C ASP A 308 -25.10 -2.32 -8.45
N VAL A 309 -25.61 -3.55 -8.34
CA VAL A 309 -25.52 -4.59 -9.38
C VAL A 309 -26.17 -4.22 -10.73
N THR A 310 -26.85 -3.07 -10.85
CA THR A 310 -27.47 -2.59 -12.09
C THR A 310 -26.71 -1.43 -12.71
N ASN A 311 -25.75 -0.83 -12.00
CA ASN A 311 -25.03 0.35 -12.44
C ASN A 311 -23.62 0.41 -11.82
N HIS A 312 -22.61 0.14 -12.65
CA HIS A 312 -21.19 0.17 -12.29
C HIS A 312 -20.49 1.28 -13.10
N GLY A 313 -20.95 2.52 -13.01
CA GLY A 313 -20.51 3.63 -13.86
C GLY A 313 -19.83 4.76 -13.11
N GLN A 314 -19.42 4.53 -11.86
CA GLN A 314 -19.05 5.58 -10.92
C GLN A 314 -17.53 5.72 -10.78
N THR A 315 -17.07 6.97 -10.72
CA THR A 315 -15.68 7.37 -10.43
C THR A 315 -15.58 7.97 -9.02
N TRP A 316 -16.38 7.47 -8.07
CA TRP A 316 -16.44 7.99 -6.71
C TRP A 316 -15.09 7.90 -5.99
N TRP A 317 -14.65 9.02 -5.43
CA TRP A 317 -13.37 9.13 -4.73
C TRP A 317 -13.55 9.43 -3.24
N TYR A 318 -12.69 8.80 -2.44
CA TYR A 318 -12.75 8.86 -0.98
C TYR A 318 -11.43 9.35 -0.39
N ASP A 319 -11.48 10.10 0.72
CA ASP A 319 -10.31 10.66 1.40
C ASP A 319 -9.29 9.57 1.77
N GLU A 320 -9.78 8.38 2.18
CA GLU A 320 -8.97 7.21 2.52
C GLU A 320 -8.08 6.72 1.37
N TYR A 321 -8.50 6.92 0.11
CA TYR A 321 -7.73 6.51 -1.07
C TYR A 321 -6.45 7.35 -1.25
N ASN A 322 -6.40 8.56 -0.70
CA ASN A 322 -5.23 9.44 -0.79
C ASN A 322 -4.12 9.07 0.22
N VAL A 323 -4.35 8.08 1.08
CA VAL A 323 -3.42 7.71 2.14
C VAL A 323 -2.39 6.71 1.62
N ASN A 324 -1.12 7.08 1.62
CA ASN A 324 -0.04 6.11 1.38
C ASN A 324 0.34 5.39 2.68
N LEU A 325 -0.21 4.19 2.89
CA LEU A 325 0.13 3.32 4.03
C LEU A 325 1.51 2.66 3.88
N GLY A 326 2.02 2.56 2.65
CA GLY A 326 3.26 1.85 2.33
C GLY A 326 3.14 0.34 2.51
N SER A 327 4.29 -0.35 2.58
CA SER A 327 4.35 -1.81 2.70
C SER A 327 3.71 -2.34 3.98
N ALA A 328 3.00 -3.47 3.89
CA ALA A 328 2.51 -4.20 5.05
C ALA A 328 3.68 -4.60 5.98
N GLN A 329 3.45 -4.47 7.28
CA GLN A 329 4.40 -4.83 8.36
C GLN A 329 3.92 -6.03 9.18
N SER A 330 2.65 -6.40 9.03
CA SER A 330 2.06 -7.58 9.67
C SER A 330 1.03 -8.26 8.76
N GLY A 331 0.68 -9.50 9.11
CA GLY A 331 -0.62 -10.07 8.74
C GLY A 331 -1.75 -9.45 9.57
N ALA A 332 -3.01 -9.78 9.25
CA ALA A 332 -4.16 -9.38 10.04
C ALA A 332 -4.26 -10.18 11.35
N TYR A 333 -4.65 -9.52 12.45
CA TYR A 333 -4.81 -10.16 13.75
C TYR A 333 -5.94 -9.53 14.57
N ASN A 334 -6.55 -10.31 15.46
CA ASN A 334 -7.71 -9.89 16.25
C ASN A 334 -7.29 -9.30 17.61
N LEU A 335 -7.58 -8.02 17.81
CA LEU A 335 -7.25 -7.27 19.03
C LEU A 335 -8.03 -7.74 20.26
N LEU A 336 -9.26 -8.26 20.09
CA LEU A 336 -10.10 -8.70 21.20
C LEU A 336 -9.80 -10.13 21.64
N ASN A 337 -9.05 -10.88 20.84
CA ASN A 337 -8.73 -12.29 21.10
C ASN A 337 -7.21 -12.55 21.11
N GLY A 338 -6.47 -11.69 21.80
CA GLY A 338 -5.03 -11.90 22.05
C GLY A 338 -4.15 -11.96 20.80
N GLY A 339 -4.58 -11.39 19.68
CA GLY A 339 -3.83 -11.40 18.42
C GLY A 339 -3.94 -12.69 17.61
N GLN A 340 -4.94 -13.54 17.90
CA GLN A 340 -5.21 -14.72 17.06
C GLN A 340 -5.57 -14.30 15.62
N THR A 341 -5.24 -15.19 14.67
CA THR A 341 -5.38 -14.97 13.23
C THR A 341 -6.51 -15.79 12.60
N ASP A 342 -7.18 -16.65 13.37
CA ASP A 342 -8.35 -17.38 12.90
C ASP A 342 -9.54 -16.41 12.74
N TRP A 343 -10.12 -16.38 11.54
CA TRP A 343 -11.20 -15.45 11.22
C TRP A 343 -12.43 -15.70 12.09
N GLN A 344 -12.90 -14.64 12.73
CA GLN A 344 -14.12 -14.59 13.53
C GLN A 344 -14.55 -13.14 13.68
N ALA A 345 -15.81 -12.90 14.03
CA ALA A 345 -16.27 -11.55 14.34
C ALA A 345 -15.41 -10.95 15.46
N GLY A 346 -14.86 -9.76 15.24
CA GLY A 346 -13.94 -9.14 16.20
C GLY A 346 -13.46 -7.76 15.78
N LEU A 347 -12.42 -7.29 16.45
CA LEU A 347 -11.74 -6.05 16.11
C LEU A 347 -10.39 -6.40 15.49
N TRP A 348 -10.30 -6.32 14.17
CA TRP A 348 -9.15 -6.78 13.40
C TRP A 348 -8.23 -5.63 13.05
N ARG A 349 -6.92 -5.82 13.20
CA ARG A 349 -5.88 -4.84 12.86
C ARG A 349 -4.92 -5.43 11.84
N ARG A 350 -4.40 -4.58 10.97
CA ARG A 350 -3.18 -4.85 10.21
C ARG A 350 -2.30 -3.61 10.15
N ASP A 351 -1.00 -3.80 10.32
CA ASP A 351 0.00 -2.75 10.35
C ASP A 351 0.70 -2.57 9.00
N PHE A 352 0.98 -1.31 8.67
CA PHE A 352 1.75 -0.89 7.50
C PHE A 352 2.90 0.05 7.90
N LYS A 353 3.77 0.41 6.95
CA LYS A 353 4.94 1.29 7.18
C LYS A 353 4.52 2.64 7.79
N ASN A 354 3.50 3.28 7.21
CA ASN A 354 3.08 4.64 7.56
C ASN A 354 1.79 4.70 8.40
N GLY A 355 1.15 3.56 8.67
CA GLY A 355 -0.14 3.53 9.33
C GLY A 355 -0.62 2.13 9.66
N LEU A 356 -1.91 2.00 9.90
CA LEU A 356 -2.60 0.76 10.15
C LEU A 356 -4.07 0.89 9.72
N THR A 357 -4.73 -0.26 9.54
CA THR A 357 -6.18 -0.37 9.39
C THR A 357 -6.78 -1.11 10.58
N ILE A 358 -8.00 -0.74 10.99
CA ILE A 358 -8.80 -1.49 11.96
C ILE A 358 -10.21 -1.70 11.44
N VAL A 359 -10.73 -2.92 11.55
CA VAL A 359 -12.11 -3.30 11.20
C VAL A 359 -12.83 -3.80 12.44
N ASN A 360 -14.03 -3.26 12.72
CA ASN A 360 -14.96 -3.88 13.65
C ASN A 360 -15.96 -4.73 12.87
N SER A 361 -15.73 -6.04 12.80
CA SER A 361 -16.63 -7.00 12.13
C SER A 361 -17.76 -7.52 13.02
N THR A 362 -17.90 -7.00 14.25
CA THR A 362 -18.98 -7.41 15.16
C THR A 362 -20.25 -6.58 14.96
N ASP A 363 -21.37 -7.08 15.46
CA ASP A 363 -22.66 -6.36 15.50
C ASP A 363 -22.79 -5.38 16.69
N LYS A 364 -21.68 -5.06 17.38
CA LYS A 364 -21.65 -4.17 18.54
C LYS A 364 -20.56 -3.12 18.39
N VAL A 365 -20.76 -1.97 19.03
CA VAL A 365 -19.69 -0.96 19.15
C VAL A 365 -18.53 -1.60 19.91
N GLN A 366 -17.33 -1.52 19.37
CA GLN A 366 -16.12 -2.00 20.03
C GLN A 366 -15.26 -0.81 20.45
N SER A 367 -14.55 -0.97 21.56
CA SER A 367 -13.57 0.02 22.02
C SER A 367 -12.27 -0.68 22.37
N PHE A 368 -11.15 -0.04 22.04
CA PHE A 368 -9.83 -0.59 22.31
C PHE A 368 -8.86 0.55 22.64
N SER A 369 -8.15 0.42 23.75
CA SER A 369 -7.13 1.37 24.18
C SER A 369 -5.74 0.83 23.84
N PHE A 370 -4.96 1.60 23.10
CA PHE A 370 -3.58 1.27 22.79
C PHE A 370 -2.70 1.61 24.00
N ALA A 371 -2.04 0.59 24.55
CA ALA A 371 -1.28 0.74 25.80
C ALA A 371 0.00 1.58 25.63
N LYS A 372 0.59 1.60 24.43
CA LYS A 372 1.91 2.19 24.16
C LYS A 372 2.01 2.97 22.85
N GLU A 373 0.89 3.14 22.14
CA GLU A 373 0.87 3.73 20.80
C GLU A 373 -0.08 4.92 20.77
N GLU A 374 0.30 5.97 20.05
CA GLU A 374 -0.56 7.09 19.67
C GLU A 374 -0.60 7.13 18.14
N PHE A 375 -1.79 7.30 17.59
CA PHE A 375 -2.01 7.43 16.15
C PHE A 375 -2.75 8.71 15.83
N GLU A 376 -2.65 9.16 14.59
CA GLU A 376 -3.46 10.25 14.06
C GLU A 376 -4.54 9.67 13.14
N LYS A 377 -5.81 10.03 13.34
CA LYS A 377 -6.83 9.73 12.33
C LYS A 377 -6.53 10.49 11.05
N ILE A 378 -6.97 9.99 9.90
CA ILE A 378 -6.86 10.79 8.67
C ILE A 378 -7.65 12.10 8.83
N LYS A 379 -7.20 13.16 8.17
CA LYS A 379 -7.89 14.45 8.16
C LYS A 379 -8.54 14.63 6.79
N GLY A 380 -9.84 14.35 6.73
CA GLY A 380 -10.64 14.38 5.51
C GLY A 380 -11.71 15.45 5.55
N THR A 381 -12.35 15.66 4.39
CA THR A 381 -13.59 16.43 4.25
C THR A 381 -14.83 15.55 4.35
N GLN A 382 -14.69 14.25 4.06
CA GLN A 382 -15.72 13.23 4.15
C GLN A 382 -15.69 12.57 5.53
N ALA A 383 -16.87 12.26 6.08
CA ALA A 383 -17.03 11.66 7.41
C ALA A 383 -16.19 12.33 8.53
N PRO A 384 -16.30 13.66 8.74
CA PRO A 384 -15.45 14.40 9.69
C PRO A 384 -15.56 13.92 11.14
N GLU A 385 -16.61 13.18 11.50
CA GLU A 385 -16.74 12.52 12.80
C GLU A 385 -15.69 11.41 13.03
N ILE A 386 -15.26 10.74 11.94
CA ILE A 386 -14.17 9.77 11.94
C ILE A 386 -12.89 10.42 11.46
N ASN A 387 -12.89 11.11 10.32
CA ASN A 387 -11.71 11.63 9.64
C ASN A 387 -11.35 13.06 10.08
N ASN A 388 -11.24 13.30 11.39
CA ASN A 388 -11.01 14.64 11.97
C ASN A 388 -9.54 15.00 12.22
N GLY A 389 -8.58 14.13 11.92
CA GLY A 389 -7.18 14.39 12.28
C GLY A 389 -6.89 14.33 13.78
N LEU A 390 -7.82 13.86 14.62
CA LEU A 390 -7.56 13.74 16.05
C LEU A 390 -6.44 12.73 16.30
N LYS A 391 -5.55 13.09 17.22
CA LYS A 391 -4.60 12.15 17.80
C LYS A 391 -5.32 11.31 18.85
N ILE A 392 -5.14 10.01 18.80
CA ILE A 392 -5.84 9.06 19.65
C ILE A 392 -4.87 7.99 20.15
N ASN A 393 -5.09 7.57 21.38
CA ASN A 393 -4.53 6.34 21.96
C ASN A 393 -5.63 5.33 22.31
N PHE A 394 -6.86 5.58 21.85
CA PHE A 394 -7.96 4.63 21.92
C PHE A 394 -8.88 4.81 20.72
N ILE A 395 -9.58 3.75 20.34
CA ILE A 395 -10.67 3.81 19.35
C ILE A 395 -11.99 3.39 19.98
N ARG A 396 -13.07 3.94 19.45
CA ARG A 396 -14.44 3.46 19.62
C ARG A 396 -15.04 3.40 18.21
N LEU A 397 -15.30 2.20 17.72
CA LEU A 397 -15.70 1.96 16.33
C LEU A 397 -17.09 1.35 16.30
N ASN A 398 -17.95 1.86 15.41
CA ASN A 398 -19.31 1.36 15.23
C ASN A 398 -19.29 -0.11 14.73
N PRO A 399 -20.39 -0.87 14.90
CA PRO A 399 -20.53 -2.18 14.28
C PRO A 399 -20.34 -2.08 12.77
N LYS A 400 -19.65 -3.04 12.15
CA LYS A 400 -19.45 -3.08 10.68
C LYS A 400 -18.93 -1.74 10.14
N ASP A 401 -17.82 -1.30 10.71
CA ASP A 401 -17.13 -0.07 10.31
C ASP A 401 -15.61 -0.34 10.30
N GLY A 402 -14.87 0.55 9.66
CA GLY A 402 -13.42 0.50 9.55
C GLY A 402 -12.80 1.86 9.83
N VAL A 403 -11.49 1.89 10.07
CA VAL A 403 -10.74 3.14 10.22
C VAL A 403 -9.29 2.97 9.81
N ILE A 404 -8.75 3.98 9.15
CA ILE A 404 -7.32 4.13 8.89
C ILE A 404 -6.71 5.06 9.92
N LEU A 405 -5.61 4.62 10.53
CA LEU A 405 -4.84 5.41 11.49
C LEU A 405 -3.41 5.56 11.00
N LEU A 406 -2.88 6.77 11.06
CA LEU A 406 -1.54 7.12 10.62
C LEU A 406 -0.56 7.01 11.79
N LYS A 407 0.60 6.41 11.53
CA LYS A 407 1.73 6.44 12.44
C LYS A 407 2.38 7.81 12.32
N LYS A 408 2.56 8.53 13.43
CA LYS A 408 3.44 9.70 13.42
C LYS A 408 4.89 9.26 13.35
N LEU A 409 5.39 9.07 12.14
CA LEU A 409 6.80 9.33 11.87
C LEU A 409 6.96 10.85 11.80
N ALA A 410 7.06 11.51 12.96
CA ALA A 410 7.67 12.82 13.01
C ALA A 410 9.19 12.61 13.08
N VAL A 411 9.79 12.23 11.95
CA VAL A 411 11.25 12.24 11.81
C VAL A 411 11.64 13.71 11.69
N TRP A 412 12.27 14.25 12.74
CA TRP A 412 13.04 15.48 12.65
C TRP A 412 14.31 15.18 11.85
N ARG A 413 14.51 15.89 10.74
CA ARG A 413 15.79 15.86 10.02
C ARG A 413 16.80 16.74 10.76
N GLY A 414 18.06 16.29 10.82
CA GLY A 414 19.19 17.08 11.33
C GLY A 414 19.38 17.20 12.85
N SER A 415 18.41 16.85 13.70
CA SER A 415 18.53 16.95 15.17
C SER A 415 18.14 15.66 15.90
N GLY A 416 18.96 15.25 16.86
CA GLY A 416 18.69 14.07 17.69
C GLY A 416 17.58 14.30 18.72
N PHE A 417 16.85 13.25 19.08
CA PHE A 417 15.84 13.26 20.15
C PHE A 417 16.05 12.08 21.13
N THR A 418 15.66 12.27 22.39
CA THR A 418 15.67 11.18 23.39
C THR A 418 14.55 10.18 23.08
N ASN A 419 14.87 8.90 22.88
CA ASN A 419 13.90 7.80 22.82
C ASN A 419 13.13 7.66 24.13
N GLY A 420 11.81 7.80 24.09
CA GLY A 420 10.93 7.89 25.25
C GLY A 420 10.80 9.30 25.83
N GLY A 421 11.34 10.33 25.16
CA GLY A 421 11.28 11.74 25.58
C GLY A 421 10.00 12.45 25.13
N PHE A 422 9.51 13.39 25.95
CA PHE A 422 8.28 14.17 25.67
C PHE A 422 8.61 15.47 24.93
N LEU A 423 8.28 15.52 23.64
CA LEU A 423 8.55 16.64 22.73
C LEU A 423 7.36 17.60 22.68
N ARG A 424 7.59 18.91 22.51
CA ARG A 424 6.57 19.92 22.14
C ARG A 424 7.05 20.70 20.93
N ILE A 425 6.14 21.08 20.03
CA ILE A 425 6.49 21.81 18.80
C ILE A 425 5.84 23.19 18.81
N PHE A 426 6.64 24.20 18.49
CA PHE A 426 6.24 25.61 18.34
C PHE A 426 6.53 26.06 16.89
N ASN A 427 5.81 27.06 16.36
CA ASN A 427 6.18 27.76 15.12
C ASN A 427 7.17 28.91 15.40
N SER A 428 7.66 29.59 14.36
CA SER A 428 8.46 30.83 14.45
C SER A 428 7.87 31.88 15.38
N ASP A 429 6.54 31.95 15.49
CA ASP A 429 5.84 32.94 16.32
C ASP A 429 5.74 32.51 17.79
N GLY A 430 6.34 31.37 18.17
CA GLY A 430 6.32 30.84 19.54
C GLY A 430 4.98 30.21 19.95
N ALA A 431 4.02 30.05 19.04
CA ALA A 431 2.76 29.36 19.27
C ALA A 431 2.98 27.85 19.19
N GLN A 432 2.49 27.11 20.18
CA GLN A 432 2.56 25.66 20.18
C GLN A 432 1.71 25.10 19.03
N VAL A 433 2.36 24.68 17.93
CA VAL A 433 1.69 24.09 16.76
C VAL A 433 1.31 22.64 16.97
N ARG A 434 1.89 21.96 17.97
CA ARG A 434 1.49 20.59 18.36
C ARG A 434 1.48 20.40 19.87
N HIS A 435 0.43 19.75 20.37
CA HIS A 435 0.42 19.14 21.70
C HIS A 435 1.59 18.15 21.82
N GLY A 436 2.24 18.15 22.98
CA GLY A 436 3.47 17.38 23.17
C GLY A 436 3.25 15.87 23.11
N PHE A 437 4.24 15.12 22.64
CA PHE A 437 4.16 13.67 22.41
C PHE A 437 5.45 12.98 22.82
N PHE A 438 5.37 11.70 23.17
CA PHE A 438 6.57 10.90 23.43
C PHE A 438 7.12 10.33 22.11
N SER A 439 8.39 10.52 21.81
CA SER A 439 9.07 9.78 20.75
C SER A 439 9.35 8.36 21.24
N TYR A 440 8.99 7.31 20.49
CA TYR A 440 9.28 5.93 20.92
C TYR A 440 9.58 5.03 19.72
N LEU A 441 10.79 4.46 19.69
CA LEU A 441 11.22 3.44 18.75
C LEU A 441 11.49 2.15 19.54
N SER A 442 10.62 1.16 19.39
CA SER A 442 10.64 -0.10 20.15
C SER A 442 11.87 -0.97 19.86
N SER A 443 12.52 -0.77 18.71
CA SER A 443 13.75 -1.46 18.31
C SER A 443 15.01 -0.90 18.98
N LEU A 444 14.92 0.24 19.66
CA LEU A 444 16.07 0.95 20.24
C LEU A 444 15.96 1.08 21.77
N PRO A 445 17.09 1.17 22.50
CA PRO A 445 17.07 1.32 23.96
C PRO A 445 16.32 2.58 24.41
N SER A 446 15.55 2.46 25.49
CA SER A 446 14.89 3.62 26.13
C SER A 446 15.93 4.60 26.67
N GLY A 447 15.71 5.91 26.48
CA GLY A 447 16.59 6.98 26.95
C GLY A 447 17.82 7.26 26.07
N SER A 448 17.99 6.55 24.95
CA SER A 448 19.02 6.84 23.94
C SER A 448 18.73 8.15 23.21
N GLU A 449 19.76 8.90 22.84
CA GLU A 449 19.62 9.98 21.84
C GLU A 449 19.66 9.35 20.45
N ILE A 450 18.70 9.68 19.59
CA ILE A 450 18.51 9.09 18.26
C ILE A 450 18.38 10.19 17.22
N LEU A 451 19.09 10.02 16.11
CA LEU A 451 18.91 10.75 14.87
C LEU A 451 18.50 9.76 13.77
N VAL A 452 17.46 10.11 13.01
CA VAL A 452 16.90 9.27 11.94
C VAL A 452 16.86 10.08 10.67
N ASP A 453 17.48 9.60 9.60
CA ASP A 453 17.39 10.25 8.30
C ASP A 453 17.62 9.26 7.15
N ASP A 454 17.20 9.63 5.95
CA ASP A 454 17.55 8.92 4.71
C ASP A 454 18.86 9.49 4.15
N PHE A 455 19.95 9.22 4.86
CA PHE A 455 21.29 9.71 4.52
C PHE A 455 21.78 9.27 3.13
N LEU A 456 21.16 8.25 2.54
CA LEU A 456 21.50 7.74 1.19
C LEU A 456 20.52 8.19 0.10
N ASN A 457 19.45 8.91 0.45
CA ASN A 457 18.37 9.31 -0.45
C ASN A 457 17.80 8.14 -1.27
N ASP A 458 17.65 6.97 -0.65
CA ASP A 458 17.17 5.75 -1.29
C ASP A 458 15.80 5.26 -0.78
N GLY A 459 15.13 6.06 0.05
CA GLY A 459 13.80 5.81 0.58
C GLY A 459 13.77 4.99 1.88
N ASP A 460 14.95 4.64 2.40
CA ASP A 460 15.13 3.83 3.61
C ASP A 460 15.97 4.58 4.65
N ASN A 461 15.43 4.71 5.85
CA ASN A 461 16.08 5.46 6.93
C ASN A 461 17.26 4.70 7.55
N ASP A 462 18.31 5.45 7.85
CA ASP A 462 19.37 5.08 8.77
C ASP A 462 19.07 5.64 10.17
N TYR A 463 19.49 4.90 11.19
CA TYR A 463 19.31 5.23 12.60
C TYR A 463 20.68 5.42 13.24
N ILE A 464 21.03 6.65 13.58
CA ILE A 464 22.21 6.98 14.38
C ILE A 464 21.77 7.15 15.82
N PHE A 465 22.31 6.36 16.75
CA PHE A 465 21.90 6.46 18.14
C PHE A 465 23.06 6.27 19.11
N SER A 466 22.93 6.84 20.30
CA SER A 466 23.89 6.66 21.37
C SER A 466 23.35 5.81 22.51
N SER A 467 24.18 4.92 23.05
CA SER A 467 23.86 4.11 24.22
C SER A 467 25.14 3.77 25.00
N ASP A 468 25.11 3.92 26.32
CA ASP A 468 26.27 3.69 27.21
C ASP A 468 27.56 4.39 26.77
N GLY A 469 27.45 5.59 26.22
CA GLY A 469 28.59 6.38 25.72
C GLY A 469 29.20 5.89 24.40
N LYS A 470 28.55 4.93 23.73
CA LYS A 470 28.88 4.49 22.37
C LYS A 470 27.92 5.09 21.35
N LEU A 471 28.39 5.21 20.12
CA LEU A 471 27.60 5.63 18.96
C LEU A 471 27.39 4.43 18.05
N PHE A 472 26.19 4.30 17.48
CA PHE A 472 25.80 3.21 16.60
C PHE A 472 25.15 3.78 15.34
N ARG A 473 25.38 3.10 14.22
CA ARG A 473 24.55 3.22 13.01
C ARG A 473 23.83 1.91 12.77
N GLN A 474 22.52 1.98 12.57
CA GLN A 474 21.68 0.84 12.24
C GLN A 474 20.86 1.14 10.98
N ARG A 475 20.68 0.12 10.15
CA ARG A 475 19.80 0.15 8.98
C ARG A 475 19.12 -1.21 8.82
N HIS A 476 17.83 -1.22 8.52
CA HIS A 476 17.00 -2.45 8.45
C HIS A 476 17.14 -3.36 9.69
N GLY A 477 17.31 -2.77 10.88
CA GLY A 477 17.52 -3.50 12.14
C GLY A 477 18.92 -4.11 12.32
N GLN A 478 19.84 -3.93 11.37
CA GLN A 478 21.22 -4.41 11.47
C GLN A 478 22.17 -3.27 11.84
N ASN A 479 23.06 -3.51 12.81
CA ASN A 479 24.11 -2.56 13.14
C ASN A 479 25.17 -2.57 12.03
N ILE A 480 25.32 -1.43 11.36
CA ILE A 480 26.30 -1.24 10.30
C ILE A 480 27.68 -1.00 10.91
N TRP A 481 27.76 -0.10 11.89
CA TRP A 481 28.98 0.17 12.65
C TRP A 481 28.66 0.65 14.07
N SER A 482 29.68 0.58 14.94
CA SER A 482 29.63 1.15 16.29
C SER A 482 30.98 1.72 16.69
N LEU A 483 31.00 2.82 17.43
CA LEU A 483 32.20 3.55 17.81
C LEU A 483 32.15 3.97 19.28
N GLN A 484 33.33 4.13 19.87
CA GLN A 484 33.50 4.73 21.20
C GLN A 484 34.11 6.14 21.00
N PRO A 485 33.29 7.19 20.89
CA PRO A 485 33.77 8.51 20.48
C PRO A 485 34.62 9.21 21.55
N PHE A 486 34.23 9.08 22.82
CA PHE A 486 34.90 9.74 23.95
C PHE A 486 35.75 8.76 24.76
N ALA A 487 36.55 9.30 25.68
CA ALA A 487 37.50 8.53 26.48
C ALA A 487 36.86 7.30 27.14
N PRO A 488 37.61 6.17 27.25
CA PRO A 488 37.11 4.94 27.86
C PRO A 488 36.51 5.20 29.25
N GLY A 489 35.23 4.84 29.44
CA GLY A 489 34.51 5.04 30.70
C GLY A 489 33.54 6.23 30.70
N PHE A 490 33.54 7.09 29.68
CA PHE A 490 32.43 8.05 29.51
C PHE A 490 31.15 7.28 29.18
N LYS A 491 30.14 7.41 30.05
CA LYS A 491 28.79 6.84 29.88
C LYS A 491 27.70 7.92 29.90
N GLY A 492 28.10 9.19 29.79
CA GLY A 492 27.17 10.31 29.77
C GLY A 492 26.37 10.35 28.47
N LYS A 493 25.29 11.14 28.47
CA LYS A 493 24.52 11.41 27.26
C LYS A 493 25.40 12.00 26.16
N ILE A 494 25.13 11.64 24.91
CA ILE A 494 25.77 12.20 23.72
C ILE A 494 24.70 12.97 22.96
N SER A 495 24.85 14.29 22.83
CA SER A 495 24.00 15.10 21.96
C SER A 495 24.34 14.79 20.50
N LEU A 496 23.34 14.67 19.63
CA LEU A 496 23.49 14.29 18.22
C LEU A 496 22.85 15.33 17.29
N ALA A 497 23.53 15.62 16.18
CA ALA A 497 23.02 16.39 15.06
C ALA A 497 23.60 15.83 13.74
N ALA A 498 23.02 16.23 12.61
CA ALA A 498 23.56 15.93 11.29
C ALA A 498 23.48 17.18 10.40
N GLY A 499 24.50 17.38 9.57
CA GLY A 499 24.61 18.52 8.65
C GLY A 499 25.61 18.24 7.54
N ASP A 500 25.45 18.84 6.36
CA ASP A 500 26.46 18.84 5.29
C ASP A 500 27.55 19.87 5.65
N ILE A 501 28.42 19.49 6.57
CA ILE A 501 29.44 20.38 7.13
C ILE A 501 30.52 20.67 6.08
N ASN A 502 30.83 19.68 5.26
CA ASN A 502 31.94 19.78 4.31
C ASN A 502 31.50 20.36 2.94
N GLY A 503 30.21 20.33 2.60
CA GLY A 503 29.61 20.85 1.38
C GLY A 503 29.67 19.89 0.19
N ASP A 504 29.68 18.58 0.42
CA ASP A 504 29.74 17.55 -0.62
C ASP A 504 28.37 16.93 -0.96
N GLY A 505 27.31 17.39 -0.29
CA GLY A 505 25.95 16.87 -0.43
C GLY A 505 25.68 15.59 0.36
N GLN A 506 26.64 15.10 1.15
CA GLN A 506 26.45 14.02 2.11
C GLN A 506 26.47 14.57 3.55
N MET A 507 25.47 14.19 4.34
CA MET A 507 25.38 14.66 5.72
C MET A 507 26.43 13.99 6.62
N GLU A 508 27.16 14.79 7.39
CA GLU A 508 28.00 14.35 8.49
C GLU A 508 27.22 14.13 9.79
N ILE A 509 27.78 13.32 10.68
CA ILE A 509 27.26 13.08 12.03
C ILE A 509 28.05 13.91 13.03
N ILE A 510 27.37 14.77 13.77
CA ILE A 510 27.96 15.69 14.74
C ILE A 510 27.53 15.25 16.13
N ILE A 511 28.48 15.14 17.04
CA ILE A 511 28.21 14.72 18.41
C ILE A 511 28.81 15.67 19.43
N GLY A 512 28.11 15.84 20.55
CA GLY A 512 28.53 16.60 21.71
C GLY A 512 28.57 15.74 22.97
N ALA A 513 29.67 15.79 23.73
CA ALA A 513 29.73 15.14 25.03
C ALA A 513 28.83 15.89 26.04
N GLY A 514 27.82 15.21 26.59
CA GLY A 514 26.91 15.77 27.59
C GLY A 514 27.54 15.89 28.99
N LYS A 515 26.70 16.26 29.97
CA LYS A 515 27.10 16.51 31.37
C LYS A 515 27.97 15.38 31.94
N GLY A 516 29.06 15.77 32.61
CA GLY A 516 30.08 14.85 33.13
C GLY A 516 31.26 14.64 32.18
N GLY A 517 31.08 14.96 30.89
CA GLY A 517 32.15 15.07 29.89
C GLY A 517 32.66 16.50 29.75
N GLY A 518 33.73 16.70 28.97
CA GLY A 518 34.14 18.04 28.52
C GLY A 518 33.21 18.57 27.43
N PRO A 519 33.28 19.86 27.05
CA PRO A 519 32.52 20.43 25.93
C PRO A 519 33.11 20.01 24.57
N GLN A 520 33.39 18.71 24.42
CA GLN A 520 34.02 18.16 23.24
C GLN A 520 32.97 17.92 22.16
N VAL A 521 33.27 18.42 20.96
CA VAL A 521 32.49 18.20 19.74
C VAL A 521 33.32 17.36 18.79
N MET A 522 32.70 16.34 18.20
CA MET A 522 33.31 15.52 17.16
C MET A 522 32.37 15.43 15.96
N VAL A 523 32.96 15.44 14.77
CA VAL A 523 32.25 15.27 13.50
C VAL A 523 32.77 14.00 12.83
N PHE A 524 31.85 13.18 12.34
CA PHE A 524 32.14 11.93 11.66
C PHE A 524 31.54 11.96 10.25
N SER A 525 32.23 11.33 9.29
CA SER A 525 31.57 10.95 8.04
C SER A 525 30.46 9.94 8.32
N PHE A 526 29.59 9.73 7.34
CA PHE A 526 28.50 8.77 7.42
C PHE A 526 28.97 7.30 7.62
N GLU A 527 30.22 7.00 7.24
CA GLU A 527 30.90 5.71 7.46
C GLU A 527 31.58 5.62 8.84
N GLY A 528 31.49 6.67 9.67
CA GLY A 528 32.04 6.68 11.02
C GLY A 528 33.51 7.08 11.11
N LYS A 529 34.07 7.71 10.07
CA LYS A 529 35.44 8.25 10.12
C LYS A 529 35.44 9.61 10.80
N VAL A 530 36.34 9.84 11.77
CA VAL A 530 36.50 11.17 12.39
C VAL A 530 37.00 12.18 11.36
N LEU A 531 36.27 13.28 11.21
CA LEU A 531 36.61 14.42 10.35
C LEU A 531 37.09 15.61 11.17
N LEU A 532 36.45 15.88 12.32
CA LEU A 532 36.77 17.02 13.19
C LEU A 532 36.66 16.64 14.66
N ASN A 533 37.50 17.24 15.51
CA ASN A 533 37.49 17.04 16.96
C ASN A 533 38.06 18.27 17.70
N PHE A 534 37.22 18.94 18.49
CA PHE A 534 37.61 20.16 19.21
C PHE A 534 36.81 20.35 20.50
N PHE A 535 37.24 21.31 21.33
CA PHE A 535 36.48 21.75 22.51
C PHE A 535 35.78 23.07 22.19
N ALA A 536 34.45 23.07 22.24
CA ALA A 536 33.63 24.26 21.92
C ALA A 536 33.73 25.36 22.99
N TYR A 537 34.02 24.96 24.24
CA TYR A 537 34.19 25.84 25.40
C TYR A 537 35.48 25.49 26.14
N ASP A 538 35.71 26.08 27.32
CA ASP A 538 36.89 25.76 28.15
C ASP A 538 37.03 24.25 28.34
N LYS A 539 38.18 23.68 27.99
CA LYS A 539 38.44 22.23 28.05
C LYS A 539 38.28 21.63 29.46
N ASN A 540 38.32 22.45 30.50
CA ASN A 540 38.10 22.04 31.90
C ASN A 540 36.63 22.15 32.33
N PHE A 541 35.78 22.76 31.52
CA PHE A 541 34.34 22.76 31.76
C PHE A 541 33.79 21.33 31.71
N ARG A 542 32.84 21.00 32.60
CA ARG A 542 32.26 19.64 32.73
C ARG A 542 30.73 19.59 32.60
N GLY A 543 30.13 20.71 32.20
CA GLY A 543 28.71 20.76 31.88
C GLY A 543 28.36 20.07 30.56
N GLY A 544 29.36 19.81 29.72
CA GLY A 544 29.19 19.25 28.39
C GLY A 544 28.74 20.28 27.36
N VAL A 545 28.29 19.80 26.20
CA VAL A 545 27.87 20.60 25.06
C VAL A 545 26.68 19.93 24.35
N ASN A 546 25.69 20.75 23.97
CA ASN A 546 24.61 20.36 23.05
C ASN A 546 24.96 20.86 21.64
N VAL A 547 24.63 20.07 20.62
CA VAL A 547 24.95 20.38 19.22
C VAL A 547 23.71 20.44 18.34
N ALA A 548 23.74 21.30 17.33
CA ALA A 548 22.82 21.38 16.20
C ALA A 548 23.63 21.76 14.95
N ALA A 549 23.02 21.64 13.76
CA ALA A 549 23.67 22.04 12.51
C ALA A 549 22.68 22.64 11.51
N GLY A 550 23.18 23.52 10.65
CA GLY A 550 22.44 24.11 9.55
C GLY A 550 23.17 25.29 8.91
N ASP A 551 22.88 25.56 7.65
CA ASP A 551 23.42 26.68 6.87
C ASP A 551 22.90 28.02 7.40
N ILE A 552 23.69 28.69 8.24
CA ILE A 552 23.34 29.98 8.86
C ILE A 552 23.78 31.15 7.98
N ASN A 553 24.87 30.97 7.23
CA ASN A 553 25.48 32.05 6.47
C ASN A 553 25.01 32.09 4.99
N GLY A 554 24.32 31.06 4.52
CA GLY A 554 23.77 30.91 3.16
C GLY A 554 24.79 30.50 2.10
N ASP A 555 25.91 29.88 2.49
CA ASP A 555 27.00 29.47 1.57
C ASP A 555 26.84 28.05 1.03
N GLY A 556 25.78 27.34 1.43
CA GLY A 556 25.51 25.96 1.04
C GLY A 556 26.28 24.92 1.84
N LYS A 557 26.92 25.31 2.96
CA LYS A 557 27.49 24.40 3.96
C LYS A 557 26.82 24.62 5.30
N ASP A 558 26.58 23.53 6.01
CA ASP A 558 26.02 23.62 7.35
C ASP A 558 27.08 24.06 8.37
N GLU A 559 26.69 25.00 9.24
CA GLU A 559 27.48 25.36 10.41
C GLU A 559 27.22 24.44 11.60
N ILE A 560 28.21 24.30 12.48
CA ILE A 560 28.05 23.60 13.77
C ILE A 560 27.63 24.61 14.83
N ILE A 561 26.44 24.43 15.40
CA ILE A 561 25.90 25.27 16.47
C ILE A 561 26.05 24.53 17.79
N THR A 562 26.56 25.22 18.81
CA THR A 562 26.75 24.61 20.14
C THR A 562 26.12 25.44 21.24
N GLY A 563 25.55 24.76 22.23
CA GLY A 563 25.09 25.35 23.50
C GLY A 563 25.87 24.78 24.67
N ALA A 564 26.35 25.64 25.58
CA ALA A 564 27.02 25.19 26.80
C ALA A 564 26.03 24.44 27.71
N GLY A 565 26.42 23.27 28.23
CA GLY A 565 25.60 22.50 29.15
C GLY A 565 25.54 23.07 30.60
N PRO A 566 24.93 22.33 31.56
CA PRO A 566 24.72 22.82 32.93
C PRO A 566 26.00 23.23 33.67
N GLY A 567 25.92 24.34 34.41
CA GLY A 567 27.07 24.99 35.06
C GLY A 567 27.76 26.03 34.17
N GLY A 568 27.39 26.09 32.88
CA GLY A 568 27.81 27.12 31.92
C GLY A 568 26.75 28.21 31.77
N GLY A 569 27.15 29.38 31.24
CA GLY A 569 26.22 30.43 30.83
C GLY A 569 25.32 30.02 29.65
N PRO A 570 24.31 30.82 29.26
CA PRO A 570 23.49 30.56 28.07
C PRO A 570 24.23 30.89 26.76
N HIS A 571 25.51 30.53 26.70
CA HIS A 571 26.41 30.83 25.61
C HIS A 571 26.13 29.89 24.46
N VAL A 572 25.85 30.47 23.29
CA VAL A 572 25.75 29.79 22.01
C VAL A 572 26.96 30.19 21.16
N ARG A 573 27.60 29.21 20.53
CA ARG A 573 28.71 29.42 19.59
C ARG A 573 28.45 28.69 18.30
N ILE A 574 28.73 29.36 17.19
CA ILE A 574 28.59 28.85 15.84
C ILE A 574 29.99 28.67 15.27
N PHE A 575 30.25 27.51 14.70
CA PHE A 575 31.54 27.12 14.14
C PHE A 575 31.39 26.76 12.66
N ASN A 576 32.40 27.10 11.88
CA ASN A 576 32.53 26.61 10.51
C ASN A 576 33.02 25.14 10.48
N HIS A 577 33.18 24.61 9.26
CA HIS A 577 33.67 23.25 9.00
C HIS A 577 35.09 22.94 9.54
N ASP A 578 35.91 23.97 9.80
CA ASP A 578 37.24 23.83 10.41
C ASP A 578 37.19 23.83 11.95
N GLY A 579 36.01 23.98 12.56
CA GLY A 579 35.86 24.11 14.02
C GLY A 579 36.30 25.48 14.54
N GLN A 580 36.31 26.51 13.70
CA GLN A 580 36.61 27.88 14.09
C GLN A 580 35.32 28.64 14.40
N VAL A 581 35.31 29.41 15.49
CA VAL A 581 34.15 30.22 15.88
C VAL A 581 33.96 31.33 14.84
N ILE A 582 32.78 31.39 14.23
CA ILE A 582 32.39 32.47 13.32
C ILE A 582 31.43 33.47 13.98
N SER A 583 30.66 33.02 14.98
CA SER A 583 29.74 33.87 15.73
C SER A 583 29.45 33.30 17.12
N SER A 584 29.11 34.16 18.07
CA SER A 584 28.72 33.74 19.42
C SER A 584 27.87 34.79 20.12
N PHE A 585 26.95 34.35 20.97
CA PHE A 585 26.09 35.23 21.75
C PHE A 585 25.59 34.54 23.04
N PHE A 586 25.04 35.32 23.97
CA PHE A 586 24.31 34.81 25.12
C PHE A 586 22.80 34.90 24.85
N ALA A 587 22.10 33.77 24.87
CA ALA A 587 20.67 33.69 24.53
C ALA A 587 19.74 34.16 25.67
N TYR A 588 20.25 34.17 26.90
CA TYR A 588 19.57 34.65 28.10
C TYR A 588 20.54 35.50 28.92
N SER A 589 20.10 35.98 30.08
CA SER A 589 20.93 36.74 31.01
C SER A 589 22.23 35.98 31.36
N GLU A 590 23.37 36.68 31.39
CA GLU A 590 24.68 36.05 31.57
C GLU A 590 24.85 35.35 32.94
N ASP A 591 24.07 35.74 33.93
CA ASP A 591 24.01 35.13 35.27
C ASP A 591 23.26 33.78 35.28
N PHE A 592 22.55 33.43 34.21
CA PHE A 592 21.89 32.14 34.05
C PHE A 592 22.93 31.00 33.88
N LYS A 593 23.00 30.04 34.81
CA LYS A 593 24.06 28.99 34.82
C LYS A 593 23.58 27.56 34.57
N ASP A 594 22.33 27.36 34.16
CA ASP A 594 21.80 26.01 33.91
C ASP A 594 22.13 25.47 32.51
N GLY A 595 22.82 26.26 31.68
CA GLY A 595 23.16 25.93 30.31
C GLY A 595 21.96 25.97 29.35
N VAL A 596 22.22 25.76 28.06
CA VAL A 596 21.23 25.84 27.00
C VAL A 596 21.32 24.64 26.05
N SER A 597 20.19 24.30 25.44
CA SER A 597 20.11 23.38 24.29
C SER A 597 19.86 24.20 23.04
N VAL A 598 20.41 23.76 21.92
CA VAL A 598 20.33 24.44 20.63
C VAL A 598 19.64 23.53 19.61
N GLY A 599 18.89 24.13 18.70
CA GLY A 599 18.29 23.49 17.54
C GLY A 599 18.39 24.44 16.35
N PHE A 600 18.23 23.90 15.14
CA PHE A 600 18.20 24.67 13.91
C PHE A 600 16.90 24.41 13.16
N SER A 601 16.37 25.45 12.54
CA SER A 601 15.26 25.35 11.60
C SER A 601 15.43 26.39 10.49
N GLU A 602 14.98 26.05 9.29
CA GLU A 602 14.84 27.01 8.21
C GLU A 602 13.35 27.26 7.98
N GLN A 603 12.89 28.50 8.24
CA GLN A 603 11.50 28.88 8.04
C GLN A 603 11.42 30.03 7.04
N SER A 604 10.59 29.87 6.01
CA SER A 604 10.41 30.87 4.94
C SER A 604 11.71 31.29 4.21
N GLY A 605 12.69 30.39 4.14
CA GLY A 605 13.99 30.65 3.50
C GLY A 605 14.95 31.50 4.34
N GLN A 606 14.74 31.58 5.66
CA GLN A 606 15.69 32.18 6.59
C GLN A 606 16.13 31.16 7.66
N PRO A 607 17.44 31.09 7.97
CA PRO A 607 17.94 30.23 9.03
C PRO A 607 17.61 30.78 10.41
N GLU A 608 17.13 29.92 11.29
CA GLU A 608 16.75 30.24 12.67
C GLU A 608 17.46 29.31 13.66
N ILE A 609 17.99 29.88 14.74
CA ILE A 609 18.57 29.12 15.85
C ILE A 609 17.59 29.11 17.02
N ALA A 610 17.05 27.94 17.34
CA ALA A 610 16.21 27.73 18.51
C ALA A 610 17.10 27.50 19.74
N VAL A 611 16.89 28.26 20.81
CA VAL A 611 17.63 28.08 22.08
C VAL A 611 16.65 27.84 23.22
N GLY A 612 16.89 26.78 23.99
CA GLY A 612 16.00 26.33 25.06
C GLY A 612 16.72 26.09 26.39
N ILE A 613 15.98 26.24 27.49
CA ILE A 613 16.43 25.97 28.86
C ILE A 613 15.88 24.62 29.29
N LYS A 614 16.76 23.59 29.31
CA LYS A 614 16.46 22.14 29.42
C LYS A 614 15.93 21.54 28.12
N GLY A 615 16.53 20.41 27.74
CA GLY A 615 16.49 19.80 26.40
C GLY A 615 15.12 19.77 25.72
N PHE A 616 15.17 19.85 24.39
CA PHE A 616 14.03 19.68 23.49
C PHE A 616 13.52 18.24 23.49
#